data_AF-A0A366WWS8-F1
#
_entry.id   AF-A0A366WWS8-F1
#
_cell.length_a   1.000
_cell.length_b   1.000
_cell.length_c   1.000
_cell.angle_alpha   90.00
_cell.angle_beta   90.00
_cell.angle_gamma   90.00
#
_symmetry.space_group_name_H-M   'P 1'
#
loop_
_entity.id
_entity.type
_entity.pdbx_description
1 polymer ?
#
loop_
_entity_poly.entity_id
_entity_poly.type
_entity_poly.pdbx_seq_one_letter_code
_entity_poly.pdbx_strand_id
1 'polypeptide(L)'
;MIALKQPVPSNCGDCPIRNRAVCAHCDHDELVALEEIKYYRSFEAGQTIIWSGDKMNFVGSVVSGIATLTQTMEDGRTQMVGLLLPSDFVGRPGRDGAAYDVVATTDIVMCCFRKAPFEELMSKTPHIAHRLLQMTLDELDAAREWMLVLGRKTAREKIASLLSIIARRDASLAATTSGGGKVFDLPLTREAMADYLGLTLETVSRQMSALKKDGVILLEGKRHVTIPDMQRLLEEAGDDSDGGFLT
;
A
#
# COMPACT_ATOMS: atom_id res chain seq x y z
N MET A 1 11.33 18.42 8.48
CA MET A 1 11.72 18.35 7.06
C MET A 1 10.46 18.51 6.24
N ILE A 2 10.47 19.43 5.28
CA ILE A 2 9.33 19.77 4.43
C ILE A 2 9.02 18.55 3.57
N ALA A 3 7.82 17.98 3.70
CA ALA A 3 7.34 16.96 2.78
C ALA A 3 7.38 17.57 1.38
N LEU A 4 8.26 17.06 0.52
CA LEU A 4 8.28 17.44 -0.88
C LEU A 4 6.94 16.98 -1.46
N LYS A 5 6.00 17.91 -1.65
CA LYS A 5 4.79 17.69 -2.44
C LYS A 5 5.25 17.18 -3.79
N GLN A 6 5.11 15.88 -4.05
CA GLN A 6 5.34 15.37 -5.38
C GLN A 6 4.34 16.07 -6.32
N PRO A 7 4.81 16.70 -7.41
CA PRO A 7 3.92 17.38 -8.32
C PRO A 7 2.94 16.36 -8.90
N VAL A 8 1.64 16.71 -8.87
CA VAL A 8 0.60 15.91 -9.51
C VAL A 8 0.97 15.75 -10.98
N PRO A 9 1.09 14.53 -11.53
CA PRO A 9 1.46 14.33 -12.92
C PRO A 9 0.45 15.03 -13.84
N SER A 10 0.96 15.81 -14.80
CA SER A 10 0.11 16.55 -15.73
C SER A 10 -0.55 15.65 -16.78
N ASN A 11 0.01 14.47 -17.04
CA ASN A 11 -0.52 13.49 -17.99
C ASN A 11 -0.34 12.05 -17.46
N CYS A 12 -0.98 11.07 -18.10
CA CYS A 12 -0.82 9.66 -17.75
C CYS A 12 0.55 9.07 -18.15
N GLY A 13 1.22 9.65 -19.14
CA GLY A 13 2.51 9.17 -19.67
C GLY A 13 3.67 9.32 -18.69
N ASP A 14 3.68 10.42 -17.93
CA ASP A 14 4.71 10.77 -16.93
C ASP A 14 4.34 10.31 -15.52
N CYS A 15 3.31 9.47 -15.39
CA CYS A 15 2.81 9.02 -14.09
C CYS A 15 3.79 8.04 -13.42
N PRO A 16 4.27 8.31 -12.19
CA PRO A 16 5.31 7.51 -11.54
C PRO A 16 4.87 6.08 -11.22
N ILE A 17 3.56 5.85 -11.10
CA ILE A 17 2.98 4.53 -10.83
C ILE A 17 2.53 3.80 -12.10
N ARG A 18 2.71 4.39 -13.30
CA ARG A 18 2.11 3.88 -14.55
C ARG A 18 2.38 2.40 -14.76
N ASN A 19 3.62 1.96 -14.59
CA ASN A 19 4.05 0.58 -14.85
C ASN A 19 3.45 -0.47 -13.90
N ARG A 20 2.73 -0.04 -12.85
CA ARG A 20 2.17 -0.93 -11.81
C ARG A 20 0.68 -0.69 -11.56
N ALA A 21 0.17 0.49 -11.92
CA ALA A 21 -1.23 0.84 -11.75
C ALA A 21 -2.14 0.08 -12.75
N VAL A 22 -3.44 0.38 -12.67
CA VAL A 22 -4.45 -0.19 -13.57
C VAL A 22 -4.20 0.09 -15.06
N CYS A 23 -3.47 1.17 -15.37
CA CYS A 23 -3.16 1.61 -16.73
C CYS A 23 -1.83 1.05 -17.29
N ALA A 24 -1.17 0.12 -16.59
CA ALA A 24 0.17 -0.37 -16.94
C ALA A 24 0.27 -0.99 -18.34
N HIS A 25 -0.79 -1.67 -18.78
CA HIS A 25 -0.84 -2.36 -20.07
C HIS A 25 -1.67 -1.60 -21.11
N CYS A 26 -2.08 -0.37 -20.80
CA CYS A 26 -2.88 0.41 -21.74
C CYS A 26 -2.03 0.87 -22.94
N ASP A 27 -2.61 0.72 -24.13
CA ASP A 27 -2.07 1.36 -25.34
C ASP A 27 -2.33 2.88 -25.34
N HIS A 28 -1.92 3.57 -26.40
CA HIS A 28 -2.06 5.03 -26.47
C HIS A 28 -3.51 5.50 -26.44
N ASP A 29 -4.39 4.86 -27.21
CA ASP A 29 -5.79 5.27 -27.34
C ASP A 29 -6.57 4.99 -26.05
N GLU A 30 -6.26 3.87 -25.40
CA GLU A 30 -6.79 3.51 -24.08
C GLU A 30 -6.35 4.49 -22.99
N LEU A 31 -5.11 4.98 -23.04
CA LEU A 31 -4.60 5.99 -22.11
C LEU A 31 -5.30 7.35 -22.31
N VAL A 32 -5.56 7.74 -23.55
CA VAL A 32 -6.33 8.96 -23.86
C VAL A 32 -7.74 8.85 -23.29
N ALA A 33 -8.42 7.71 -23.50
CA ALA A 33 -9.75 7.47 -22.96
C ALA A 33 -9.77 7.49 -21.41
N LEU A 34 -8.76 6.91 -20.76
CA LEU A 34 -8.61 7.00 -19.30
C LEU A 34 -8.39 8.44 -18.84
N GLU A 35 -7.62 9.22 -19.58
CA GLU A 35 -7.33 10.62 -19.26
C GLU A 35 -8.57 11.52 -19.29
N GLU A 36 -9.52 11.26 -20.20
CA GLU A 36 -10.80 12.00 -20.28
C GLU A 36 -11.68 11.81 -19.04
N ILE A 37 -11.59 10.65 -18.39
CA ILE A 37 -12.41 10.30 -17.22
C ILE A 37 -11.64 10.41 -15.89
N LYS A 38 -10.35 10.76 -15.97
CA LYS A 38 -9.42 10.93 -14.85
C LYS A 38 -9.65 12.26 -14.14
N TYR A 39 -9.44 12.25 -12.83
CA TYR A 39 -9.19 13.44 -12.03
C TYR A 39 -8.30 13.10 -10.83
N TYR A 40 -7.54 14.08 -10.34
CA TYR A 40 -6.76 13.90 -9.12
C TYR A 40 -7.53 14.38 -7.90
N ARG A 41 -7.32 13.70 -6.77
CA ARG A 41 -7.83 14.12 -5.47
C ARG A 41 -6.73 13.96 -4.43
N SER A 42 -6.54 14.99 -3.60
CA SER A 42 -5.55 14.97 -2.53
C SER A 42 -6.26 14.98 -1.18
N PHE A 43 -5.65 14.32 -0.20
CA PHE A 43 -6.10 14.32 1.18
C PHE A 43 -4.91 14.52 2.11
N GLU A 44 -5.12 15.23 3.21
CA GLU A 44 -4.10 15.43 4.24
C GLU A 44 -4.05 14.22 5.17
N ALA A 45 -2.90 13.99 5.81
CA ALA A 45 -2.77 12.96 6.83
C ALA A 45 -3.88 13.06 7.90
N GLY A 46 -4.55 11.94 8.17
CA GLY A 46 -5.67 11.83 9.11
C GLY A 46 -7.06 12.05 8.48
N GLN A 47 -7.15 12.50 7.22
CA GLN A 47 -8.44 12.67 6.55
C GLN A 47 -9.03 11.32 6.08
N THR A 48 -10.33 11.15 6.29
CA THR A 48 -11.08 10.03 5.72
C THR A 48 -11.28 10.24 4.22
N ILE A 49 -10.82 9.27 3.43
CA ILE A 49 -10.93 9.22 1.97
C ILE A 49 -12.29 8.62 1.57
N ILE A 50 -12.66 7.51 2.21
CA ILE A 50 -13.88 6.73 1.95
C ILE A 50 -14.44 6.27 3.30
N TRP A 51 -15.76 6.36 3.48
CA TRP A 51 -16.46 5.74 4.61
C TRP A 51 -17.04 4.40 4.19
N SER A 52 -17.00 3.42 5.08
CA SER A 52 -17.66 2.14 4.88
C SER A 52 -19.17 2.34 4.68
N GLY A 53 -19.75 1.65 3.69
CA GLY A 53 -21.16 1.77 3.32
C GLY A 53 -21.48 2.93 2.38
N ASP A 54 -20.58 3.90 2.18
CA ASP A 54 -20.83 5.00 1.24
C ASP A 54 -20.91 4.50 -0.20
N LYS A 55 -21.74 5.18 -0.99
CA LYS A 55 -21.81 4.96 -2.44
C LYS A 55 -20.52 5.42 -3.11
N MET A 56 -19.81 4.47 -3.73
CA MET A 56 -18.60 4.72 -4.49
C MET A 56 -18.94 5.19 -5.90
N ASN A 57 -18.73 6.48 -6.16
CA ASN A 57 -18.89 7.09 -7.49
C ASN A 57 -17.57 7.17 -8.28
N PHE A 58 -16.48 6.65 -7.71
CA PHE A 58 -15.17 6.61 -8.33
C PHE A 58 -14.45 5.31 -8.02
N VAL A 59 -13.45 5.00 -8.85
CA VAL A 59 -12.38 4.06 -8.54
C VAL A 59 -11.06 4.80 -8.71
N GLY A 60 -9.95 4.28 -8.22
CA GLY A 60 -8.69 4.99 -8.40
C GLY A 60 -7.47 4.26 -7.88
N SER A 61 -6.30 4.81 -8.15
CA SER A 61 -5.03 4.32 -7.62
C SER A 61 -4.36 5.37 -6.75
N VAL A 62 -3.67 4.93 -5.70
CA VAL A 62 -2.79 5.81 -4.92
C VAL A 62 -1.57 6.15 -5.76
N VAL A 63 -1.29 7.42 -5.96
CA VAL A 63 -0.14 7.92 -6.73
C VAL A 63 1.05 8.15 -5.81
N SER A 64 0.79 8.77 -4.66
CA SER A 64 1.79 9.04 -3.63
C SER A 64 1.10 9.05 -2.27
N GLY A 65 1.86 8.75 -1.22
CA GLY A 65 1.34 8.66 0.14
C GLY A 65 0.72 7.30 0.44
N ILE A 66 0.17 7.17 1.64
CA ILE A 66 -0.24 5.89 2.22
C ILE A 66 -1.57 6.07 2.96
N ALA A 67 -2.44 5.07 2.86
CA ALA A 67 -3.72 5.01 3.57
C ALA A 67 -3.92 3.66 4.26
N THR A 68 -4.80 3.60 5.25
CA THR A 68 -5.21 2.36 5.93
C THR A 68 -6.60 1.96 5.47
N LEU A 69 -6.85 0.65 5.37
CA LEU A 69 -8.21 0.09 5.31
C LEU A 69 -8.59 -0.39 6.70
N THR A 70 -9.72 0.10 7.21
CA THR A 70 -10.22 -0.24 8.53
C THR A 70 -11.64 -0.77 8.42
N GLN A 71 -11.95 -1.81 9.18
CA GLN A 71 -13.29 -2.30 9.36
C GLN A 71 -13.77 -2.01 10.78
N THR A 72 -14.94 -1.39 10.89
CA THR A 72 -15.63 -1.19 12.17
C THR A 72 -16.60 -2.35 12.42
N MET A 73 -16.50 -2.97 13.60
CA MET A 73 -17.35 -4.05 14.08
C MET A 73 -18.64 -3.49 14.69
N GLU A 74 -19.66 -4.34 14.83
CA GLU A 74 -20.97 -3.94 15.42
C GLU A 74 -20.86 -3.42 16.86
N ASP A 75 -19.86 -3.89 17.62
CA ASP A 75 -19.58 -3.46 18.99
C ASP A 75 -18.71 -2.19 19.07
N GLY A 76 -18.43 -1.55 17.93
CA GLY A 76 -17.65 -0.32 17.83
C GLY A 76 -16.14 -0.53 17.85
N ARG A 77 -15.64 -1.76 17.98
CA ARG A 77 -14.21 -2.04 17.79
C ARG A 77 -13.82 -1.84 16.33
N THR A 78 -12.61 -1.37 16.09
CA THR A 78 -12.04 -1.20 14.75
C THR A 78 -10.88 -2.15 14.57
N GLN A 79 -10.71 -2.67 13.35
CA GLN A 79 -9.55 -3.45 12.97
C GLN A 79 -8.99 -2.91 11.66
N MET A 80 -7.70 -2.54 11.66
CA MET A 80 -6.98 -2.33 10.40
C MET A 80 -6.81 -3.66 9.67
N VAL A 81 -7.30 -3.74 8.44
CA VAL A 81 -7.30 -4.95 7.61
C VAL A 81 -6.33 -4.86 6.43
N GLY A 82 -5.80 -3.68 6.14
CA GLY A 82 -4.85 -3.50 5.05
C GLY A 82 -4.25 -2.09 4.98
N LEU A 83 -3.29 -1.94 4.08
CA LEU A 83 -2.64 -0.67 3.74
C LEU A 83 -2.76 -0.44 2.24
N LEU A 84 -3.06 0.80 1.86
CA LEU A 84 -2.95 1.28 0.50
C LEU A 84 -1.63 2.01 0.33
N LEU A 85 -0.80 1.49 -0.56
CA LEU A 85 0.49 2.00 -0.96
C LEU A 85 0.42 2.47 -2.43
N PRO A 86 1.41 3.22 -2.92
CA PRO A 86 1.35 3.71 -4.29
C PRO A 86 1.24 2.57 -5.31
N SER A 87 0.40 2.77 -6.33
CA SER A 87 -0.10 1.80 -7.32
C SER A 87 -1.27 0.93 -6.87
N ASP A 88 -1.59 0.85 -5.59
CA ASP A 88 -2.72 0.06 -5.11
C ASP A 88 -4.04 0.67 -5.61
N PHE A 89 -4.98 -0.20 -5.97
CA PHE A 89 -6.27 0.16 -6.54
C PHE A 89 -7.37 0.17 -5.48
N VAL A 90 -8.24 1.17 -5.55
CA VAL A 90 -9.33 1.42 -4.62
C VAL A 90 -10.65 1.45 -5.38
N GLY A 91 -11.63 0.76 -4.81
CA GLY A 91 -12.96 0.62 -5.40
C GLY A 91 -13.13 -0.73 -6.09
N ARG A 92 -14.39 -1.08 -6.37
CA ARG A 92 -14.75 -2.37 -6.97
C ARG A 92 -15.76 -2.15 -8.08
N PRO A 93 -15.35 -2.24 -9.35
CA PRO A 93 -16.28 -2.24 -10.49
C PRO A 93 -17.41 -3.26 -10.26
N GLY A 94 -18.66 -2.85 -10.51
CA GLY A 94 -19.85 -3.66 -10.30
C GLY A 94 -20.37 -3.73 -8.86
N ARG A 95 -19.77 -3.01 -7.89
CA ARG A 95 -20.28 -2.90 -6.51
C ARG A 95 -20.49 -1.43 -6.13
N ASP A 96 -21.66 -1.12 -5.59
CA ASP A 96 -22.03 0.26 -5.26
C ASP A 96 -21.43 0.80 -3.96
N GLY A 97 -21.34 -0.02 -2.92
CA GLY A 97 -20.85 0.41 -1.61
C GLY A 97 -19.36 0.17 -1.38
N ALA A 98 -18.74 1.06 -0.61
CA ALA A 98 -17.44 0.83 0.00
C ALA A 98 -17.55 -0.24 1.11
N ALA A 99 -16.57 -1.15 1.17
CA ALA A 99 -16.53 -2.21 2.19
C ALA A 99 -15.77 -1.81 3.46
N TYR A 100 -14.91 -0.80 3.36
CA TYR A 100 -13.97 -0.41 4.40
C TYR A 100 -13.91 1.11 4.51
N ASP A 101 -13.61 1.58 5.72
CA ASP A 101 -13.14 2.94 5.92
C ASP A 101 -11.72 3.05 5.37
N VAL A 102 -11.44 4.13 4.64
CA VAL A 102 -10.11 4.42 4.11
C VAL A 102 -9.65 5.74 4.67
N VAL A 103 -8.54 5.75 5.40
CA VAL A 103 -8.01 6.95 6.06
C VAL A 103 -6.57 7.20 5.63
N ALA A 104 -6.27 8.43 5.21
CA ALA A 104 -4.92 8.83 4.83
C ALA A 104 -4.00 8.80 6.07
N THR A 105 -2.89 8.07 6.00
CA THR A 105 -1.88 8.03 7.07
C THR A 105 -0.80 9.10 6.85
N THR A 106 -0.53 9.40 5.59
CA THR A 106 0.29 10.53 5.15
C THR A 106 -0.55 11.41 4.23
N ASP A 107 -0.03 12.57 3.85
CA ASP A 107 -0.59 13.30 2.72
C ASP A 107 -0.61 12.37 1.50
N ILE A 108 -1.76 12.27 0.84
CA ILE A 108 -2.00 11.30 -0.24
C ILE A 108 -2.49 12.02 -1.49
N VAL A 109 -2.06 11.53 -2.64
CA VAL A 109 -2.60 11.92 -3.94
C VAL A 109 -3.15 10.67 -4.59
N MET A 110 -4.42 10.73 -5.01
CA MET A 110 -5.09 9.67 -5.74
C MET A 110 -5.33 10.09 -7.18
N CYS A 111 -5.09 9.17 -8.12
CA CYS A 111 -5.58 9.23 -9.48
C CYS A 111 -6.94 8.52 -9.52
N CYS A 112 -8.01 9.28 -9.61
CA CYS A 112 -9.37 8.75 -9.61
C CYS A 112 -9.95 8.75 -11.02
N PHE A 113 -10.84 7.79 -11.28
CA PHE A 113 -11.65 7.71 -12.48
C PHE A 113 -13.13 7.72 -12.07
N ARG A 114 -13.96 8.43 -12.83
CA ARG A 114 -15.42 8.36 -12.65
C ARG A 114 -15.85 6.90 -12.86
N LYS A 115 -16.56 6.32 -11.88
CA LYS A 115 -16.82 4.87 -11.87
C LYS A 115 -17.60 4.39 -13.09
N ALA A 116 -18.73 5.03 -13.42
CA ALA A 116 -19.57 4.58 -14.53
C ALA A 116 -18.85 4.62 -15.90
N PRO A 117 -18.16 5.73 -16.28
CA PRO A 117 -17.33 5.74 -17.48
C PRO A 117 -16.18 4.72 -17.44
N PHE A 118 -15.57 4.51 -16.27
CA PHE A 118 -14.51 3.51 -16.12
C PHE A 118 -15.03 2.08 -16.34
N GLU A 119 -16.21 1.75 -15.82
CA GLU A 119 -16.87 0.46 -16.04
C GLU A 119 -17.23 0.24 -17.51
N GLU A 120 -17.71 1.29 -18.19
CA GLU A 120 -17.95 1.25 -19.63
C GLU A 120 -16.64 1.02 -20.41
N LEU A 121 -15.58 1.75 -20.07
CA LEU A 121 -14.28 1.59 -20.71
C LEU A 121 -13.72 0.18 -20.49
N MET A 122 -13.81 -0.35 -19.27
CA MET A 122 -13.38 -1.70 -18.90
C MET A 122 -14.11 -2.77 -19.74
N SER A 123 -15.39 -2.57 -20.07
CA SER A 123 -16.14 -3.50 -20.92
C SER A 123 -15.67 -3.55 -22.38
N LYS A 124 -14.98 -2.48 -22.83
CA LYS A 124 -14.47 -2.32 -24.20
C LYS A 124 -12.96 -2.56 -24.30
N THR A 125 -12.27 -2.60 -23.15
CA THR A 125 -10.81 -2.53 -23.07
C THR A 125 -10.25 -3.73 -22.29
N PRO A 126 -9.92 -4.85 -22.96
CA PRO A 126 -9.46 -6.07 -22.29
C PRO A 126 -8.19 -5.88 -21.43
N HIS A 127 -7.29 -4.98 -21.82
CA HIS A 127 -6.05 -4.71 -21.08
C HIS A 127 -6.33 -4.19 -19.66
N ILE A 128 -7.33 -3.31 -19.48
CA ILE A 128 -7.73 -2.79 -18.17
C ILE A 128 -8.34 -3.92 -17.32
N ALA A 129 -9.28 -4.69 -17.89
CA ALA A 129 -9.94 -5.77 -17.17
C ALA A 129 -8.93 -6.86 -16.73
N HIS A 130 -7.99 -7.23 -17.61
CA HIS A 130 -6.94 -8.19 -17.30
C HIS A 130 -6.00 -7.63 -16.22
N ARG A 131 -5.57 -6.36 -16.31
CA ARG A 131 -4.73 -5.77 -15.28
C ARG A 131 -5.42 -5.73 -13.92
N LEU A 132 -6.70 -5.39 -13.87
CA LEU A 132 -7.49 -5.44 -12.62
C LEU A 132 -7.58 -6.86 -12.05
N LEU A 133 -7.74 -7.87 -12.90
CA LEU A 133 -7.74 -9.26 -12.45
C LEU A 133 -6.40 -9.64 -11.83
N GLN A 134 -5.27 -9.30 -12.49
CA GLN A 134 -3.94 -9.54 -11.94
C GLN A 134 -3.76 -8.85 -10.58
N MET A 135 -4.07 -7.56 -10.49
CA MET A 135 -3.98 -6.81 -9.23
C MET A 135 -4.85 -7.42 -8.12
N THR A 136 -6.02 -7.94 -8.48
CA THR A 136 -6.93 -8.59 -7.52
C THR A 136 -6.35 -9.93 -7.03
N LEU A 137 -5.70 -10.70 -7.91
CA LEU A 137 -5.02 -11.94 -7.53
C LEU A 137 -3.80 -11.67 -6.67
N ASP A 138 -3.00 -10.66 -7.02
CA ASP A 138 -1.85 -10.21 -6.23
C ASP A 138 -2.29 -9.80 -4.80
N GLU A 139 -3.39 -9.03 -4.68
CA GLU A 139 -3.95 -8.63 -3.38
C GLU A 139 -4.52 -9.82 -2.60
N LEU A 140 -5.12 -10.80 -3.27
CA LEU A 140 -5.61 -12.02 -2.63
C LEU A 140 -4.46 -12.87 -2.06
N ASP A 141 -3.36 -12.98 -2.79
CA ASP A 141 -2.18 -13.71 -2.32
C ASP A 141 -1.49 -12.97 -1.17
N ALA A 142 -1.37 -11.63 -1.25
CA ALA A 142 -0.90 -10.80 -0.15
C ALA A 142 -1.78 -10.96 1.11
N ALA A 143 -3.11 -10.99 0.96
CA ALA A 143 -4.03 -11.22 2.08
C ALA A 143 -3.84 -12.61 2.71
N ARG A 144 -3.56 -13.65 1.91
CA ARG A 144 -3.29 -15.01 2.40
C ARG A 144 -1.97 -15.10 3.16
N GLU A 145 -0.94 -14.46 2.65
CA GLU A 145 0.34 -14.33 3.35
C GLU A 145 0.16 -13.59 4.68
N TRP A 146 -0.60 -12.50 4.68
CA TRP A 146 -0.87 -11.74 5.89
C TRP A 146 -1.62 -12.55 6.95
N MET A 147 -2.52 -13.45 6.55
CA MET A 147 -3.16 -14.40 7.47
C MET A 147 -2.13 -15.31 8.18
N LEU A 148 -1.08 -15.77 7.48
CA LEU A 148 0.00 -16.56 8.06
C LEU A 148 0.85 -15.72 9.03
N VAL A 149 1.21 -14.50 8.62
CA VAL A 149 1.93 -13.54 9.47
C VAL A 149 1.18 -13.34 10.79
N LEU A 150 -0.11 -13.03 10.72
CA LEU A 150 -0.91 -12.77 11.91
C LEU A 150 -1.13 -14.01 12.79
N GLY A 151 -1.29 -15.18 12.17
CA GLY A 151 -1.68 -16.42 12.84
C GLY A 151 -0.55 -17.29 13.39
N ARG A 152 0.68 -17.17 12.87
CA ARG A 152 1.79 -18.08 13.22
C ARG A 152 3.13 -17.40 13.52
N LYS A 153 3.40 -16.22 12.95
CA LYS A 153 4.68 -15.53 13.20
C LYS A 153 4.72 -14.93 14.61
N THR A 154 5.89 -14.99 15.23
CA THR A 154 6.22 -14.32 16.50
C THR A 154 6.15 -12.80 16.34
N ALA A 155 6.11 -12.07 17.46
CA ALA A 155 6.06 -10.60 17.42
C ALA A 155 7.25 -9.97 16.67
N ARG A 156 8.42 -10.60 16.70
CA ARG A 156 9.62 -10.13 15.99
C ARG A 156 9.47 -10.35 14.49
N GLU A 157 9.10 -11.57 14.09
CA GLU A 157 8.87 -11.95 12.69
C GLU A 157 7.75 -11.13 12.05
N LYS A 158 6.67 -10.84 12.78
CA LYS A 158 5.59 -9.95 12.33
C LYS A 158 6.09 -8.55 11.97
N ILE A 159 6.95 -7.98 12.80
CA ILE A 159 7.51 -6.64 12.54
C ILE A 159 8.51 -6.68 11.39
N ALA A 160 9.38 -7.69 11.34
CA ALA A 160 10.31 -7.87 10.23
C ALA A 160 9.56 -8.03 8.89
N SER A 161 8.47 -8.81 8.87
CA SER A 161 7.57 -8.97 7.70
C SER A 161 6.96 -7.63 7.27
N LEU A 162 6.44 -6.84 8.21
CA LEU A 162 5.88 -5.52 7.89
C LEU A 162 6.94 -4.59 7.27
N LEU A 163 8.15 -4.55 7.86
CA LEU A 163 9.24 -3.72 7.36
C LEU A 163 9.69 -4.16 5.97
N SER A 164 9.73 -5.47 5.69
CA SER A 164 10.14 -6.00 4.39
C SER A 164 9.14 -5.65 3.30
N ILE A 165 7.84 -5.73 3.57
CA ILE A 165 6.77 -5.33 2.64
C ILE A 165 6.87 -3.84 2.30
N ILE A 166 7.01 -2.98 3.31
CA ILE A 166 7.12 -1.53 3.10
C ILE A 166 8.39 -1.21 2.29
N ALA A 167 9.52 -1.84 2.62
CA ALA A 167 10.78 -1.63 1.92
C ALA A 167 10.72 -2.02 0.44
N ARG A 168 10.07 -3.14 0.08
CA ARG A 168 9.91 -3.56 -1.31
C ARG A 168 9.03 -2.61 -2.11
N ARG A 169 7.92 -2.18 -1.53
CA ARG A 169 6.94 -1.32 -2.21
C ARG A 169 7.45 0.12 -2.37
N ASP A 170 8.28 0.62 -1.44
CA ASP A 170 8.97 1.90 -1.58
C ASP A 170 10.13 1.85 -2.60
N ALA A 171 10.95 0.80 -2.53
CA ALA A 171 12.09 0.59 -3.43
C ALA A 171 11.72 0.43 -4.92
N SER A 172 10.48 0.06 -5.20
CA SER A 172 9.97 -0.09 -6.56
C SER A 172 9.46 1.23 -7.15
N LEU A 173 9.39 2.30 -6.33
CA LEU A 173 9.05 3.66 -6.75
C LEU A 173 10.29 4.56 -6.86
N ALA A 174 11.28 4.33 -6.01
CA ALA A 174 12.59 4.98 -6.12
C ALA A 174 13.50 4.13 -7.04
N ALA A 175 13.95 4.69 -8.17
CA ALA A 175 14.97 4.07 -9.03
C ALA A 175 16.20 3.71 -8.18
N THR A 176 16.29 2.45 -7.72
CA THR A 176 17.23 2.15 -6.64
C THR A 176 18.62 1.97 -7.21
N THR A 177 19.55 2.76 -6.68
CA THR A 177 20.99 2.58 -6.82
C THR A 177 21.35 1.16 -6.39
N SER A 178 21.90 0.38 -7.34
CA SER A 178 22.36 -0.98 -7.11
C SER A 178 23.42 -1.01 -5.99
N GLY A 179 23.18 -1.78 -4.93
CA GLY A 179 24.19 -2.12 -3.91
C GLY A 179 24.10 -1.42 -2.55
N GLY A 180 23.14 -0.51 -2.31
CA GLY A 180 22.92 0.14 -1.01
C GLY A 180 21.70 -0.40 -0.26
N GLY A 181 21.74 -0.36 1.08
CA GLY A 181 20.59 -0.69 1.94
C GLY A 181 19.33 0.10 1.57
N LYS A 182 18.15 -0.45 1.89
CA LYS A 182 16.86 0.22 1.60
C LYS A 182 16.55 1.25 2.69
N VAL A 183 16.16 2.45 2.29
CA VAL A 183 15.84 3.55 3.21
C VAL A 183 14.42 4.01 2.93
N PHE A 184 13.59 4.12 3.95
CA PHE A 184 12.23 4.62 3.84
C PHE A 184 11.76 5.24 5.16
N ASP A 185 10.73 6.08 5.08
CA ASP A 185 10.01 6.54 6.25
C ASP A 185 8.83 5.61 6.53
N LEU A 186 8.75 5.09 7.75
CA LEU A 186 7.67 4.24 8.20
C LEU A 186 6.36 5.04 8.20
N PRO A 187 5.35 4.64 7.40
CA PRO A 187 4.07 5.35 7.32
C PRO A 187 3.24 5.22 8.58
N LEU A 188 3.43 4.14 9.33
CA LEU A 188 2.65 3.82 10.50
C LEU A 188 3.29 4.35 11.77
N THR A 189 2.43 4.81 12.70
CA THR A 189 2.85 5.00 14.09
C THR A 189 3.04 3.64 14.77
N ARG A 190 3.64 3.62 15.96
CA ARG A 190 3.79 2.38 16.73
C ARG A 190 2.43 1.82 17.15
N GLU A 191 1.48 2.70 17.42
CA GLU A 191 0.08 2.37 17.73
C GLU A 191 -0.61 1.75 16.51
N ALA A 192 -0.44 2.35 15.33
CA ALA A 192 -1.01 1.81 14.09
C ALA A 192 -0.38 0.45 13.71
N MET A 193 0.92 0.26 13.94
CA MET A 193 1.56 -1.05 13.79
C MET A 193 1.00 -2.08 14.77
N ALA A 194 0.74 -1.67 16.02
CA ALA A 194 0.19 -2.55 17.05
C ALA A 194 -1.20 -3.05 16.65
N ASP A 195 -2.08 -2.14 16.19
CA ASP A 195 -3.39 -2.46 15.64
C ASP A 195 -3.30 -3.39 14.42
N TYR A 196 -2.41 -3.07 13.47
CA TYR A 196 -2.26 -3.83 12.23
C TYR A 196 -1.69 -5.25 12.43
N LEU A 197 -0.78 -5.43 13.39
CA LEU A 197 -0.09 -6.71 13.64
C LEU A 197 -0.75 -7.57 14.73
N GLY A 198 -1.80 -7.04 15.39
CA GLY A 198 -2.41 -7.66 16.56
C GLY A 198 -1.42 -7.79 17.72
N LEU A 199 -0.64 -6.74 17.98
CA LEU A 199 0.36 -6.66 19.04
C LEU A 199 0.03 -5.51 20.00
N THR A 200 0.70 -5.45 21.15
CA THR A 200 0.64 -4.26 22.01
C THR A 200 1.66 -3.21 21.58
N LEU A 201 1.39 -1.93 21.86
CA LEU A 201 2.30 -0.82 21.60
C LEU A 201 3.69 -1.04 22.22
N GLU A 202 3.74 -1.56 23.45
CA GLU A 202 4.97 -1.88 24.17
C GLU A 202 5.74 -2.99 23.46
N THR A 203 5.02 -3.99 22.93
CA THR A 203 5.63 -5.11 22.20
C THR A 203 6.24 -4.62 20.89
N VAL A 204 5.53 -3.80 20.12
CA VAL A 204 6.07 -3.19 18.90
C VAL A 204 7.32 -2.37 19.22
N SER A 205 7.27 -1.52 20.25
CA SER A 205 8.40 -0.67 20.65
C SER A 205 9.61 -1.49 21.09
N ARG A 206 9.39 -2.57 21.87
CA ARG A 206 10.44 -3.49 22.31
C ARG A 206 11.12 -4.18 21.14
N GLN A 207 10.34 -4.73 20.21
CA GLN A 207 10.88 -5.48 19.08
C GLN A 207 11.61 -4.58 18.06
N MET A 208 11.11 -3.36 17.81
CA MET A 208 11.84 -2.37 16.99
C MET A 208 13.18 -1.98 17.61
N SER A 209 13.23 -1.86 18.94
CA SER A 209 14.48 -1.60 19.67
C SER A 209 15.43 -2.80 19.60
N ALA A 210 14.90 -4.02 19.65
CA ALA A 210 15.68 -5.25 19.52
C ALA A 210 16.30 -5.38 18.12
N LEU A 211 15.49 -5.22 17.05
CA LEU A 211 15.99 -5.22 15.67
C LEU A 211 17.08 -4.16 15.44
N LYS A 212 16.92 -2.98 16.05
CA LYS A 212 17.95 -1.93 16.03
C LYS A 212 19.22 -2.35 16.75
N LYS A 213 19.09 -2.89 17.97
CA LYS A 213 20.23 -3.35 18.78
C LYS A 213 21.03 -4.43 18.07
N ASP A 214 20.34 -5.32 17.35
CA ASP A 214 20.95 -6.41 16.61
C ASP A 214 21.52 -5.94 15.25
N GLY A 215 21.30 -4.68 14.86
CA GLY A 215 21.78 -4.11 13.61
C GLY A 215 21.04 -4.62 12.36
N VAL A 216 19.86 -5.22 12.52
CA VAL A 216 18.99 -5.61 11.41
C VAL A 216 18.41 -4.37 10.73
N ILE A 217 18.13 -3.33 11.54
CA ILE A 217 17.70 -2.01 11.06
C ILE A 217 18.52 -0.92 11.72
N LEU A 218 18.64 0.21 11.03
CA LEU A 218 19.05 1.48 11.62
C LEU A 218 17.83 2.39 11.71
N LEU A 219 17.74 3.13 12.82
CA LEU A 219 16.63 4.04 13.08
C LEU A 219 17.18 5.44 13.36
N GLU A 220 16.80 6.38 12.51
CA GLU A 220 17.04 7.81 12.69
C GLU A 220 15.73 8.48 13.11
N GLY A 221 15.66 8.93 14.37
CA GLY A 221 14.40 9.39 14.96
C GLY A 221 13.39 8.24 15.14
N LYS A 222 12.10 8.52 14.88
CA LYS A 222 11.00 7.57 15.16
C LYS A 222 10.54 6.76 13.95
N ARG A 223 10.69 7.30 12.73
CA ARG A 223 10.09 6.76 11.51
C ARG A 223 11.09 6.50 10.39
N HIS A 224 12.27 7.13 10.39
CA HIS A 224 13.25 6.89 9.34
C HIS A 224 13.98 5.57 9.58
N VAL A 225 13.78 4.61 8.68
CA VAL A 225 14.32 3.24 8.77
C VAL A 225 15.29 3.03 7.63
N THR A 226 16.49 2.54 7.95
CA THR A 226 17.41 1.95 6.97
C THR A 226 17.50 0.45 7.23
N ILE A 227 17.36 -0.36 6.19
CA ILE A 227 17.63 -1.80 6.19
C ILE A 227 18.97 -2.00 5.49
N PRO A 228 20.07 -2.26 6.23
CA PRO A 228 21.39 -2.46 5.65
C PRO A 228 21.46 -3.69 4.76
N ASP A 229 20.73 -4.75 5.14
CA ASP A 229 20.70 -6.04 4.47
C ASP A 229 19.26 -6.56 4.41
N MET A 230 18.70 -6.59 3.21
CA MET A 230 17.34 -7.09 2.98
C MET A 230 17.22 -8.60 3.20
N GLN A 231 18.28 -9.37 2.93
CA GLN A 231 18.26 -10.82 3.10
C GLN A 231 18.18 -11.16 4.58
N ARG A 232 19.00 -10.49 5.40
CA ARG A 232 18.95 -10.63 6.85
C ARG A 232 17.59 -10.26 7.44
N LEU A 233 16.92 -9.22 6.91
CA LEU A 233 15.57 -8.86 7.37
C LEU A 233 14.55 -9.97 7.04
N LEU A 234 14.73 -10.70 5.95
CA LEU A 234 13.83 -11.78 5.55
C LEU A 234 14.01 -13.04 6.39
N GLU A 235 15.25 -13.36 6.74
CA GLU A 235 15.54 -14.40 7.73
C GLU A 235 14.86 -14.07 9.06
N GLU A 236 14.92 -12.81 9.50
CA GLU A 236 14.22 -12.33 10.71
C GLU A 236 12.70 -12.33 10.58
N ALA A 237 12.17 -12.30 9.35
CA ALA A 237 10.75 -12.45 9.08
C ALA A 237 10.29 -13.92 9.16
N GLY A 238 11.20 -14.89 9.29
CA GLY A 238 10.89 -16.32 9.22
C GLY A 238 10.55 -16.76 7.80
N ASP A 239 11.00 -16.01 6.79
CA ASP A 239 10.91 -16.41 5.39
C ASP A 239 12.11 -17.33 5.09
N ASP A 240 12.04 -18.55 5.64
CA ASP A 240 13.00 -19.60 5.31
C ASP A 240 12.94 -19.86 3.80
N SER A 241 14.10 -20.10 3.19
CA SER A 241 14.36 -20.11 1.74
C SER A 241 13.58 -21.16 0.92
N ASP A 242 12.62 -21.86 1.51
CA ASP A 242 11.93 -23.02 0.97
C ASP A 242 10.43 -22.79 0.65
N GLY A 243 9.88 -21.58 0.79
CA GLY A 243 8.42 -21.40 0.64
C GLY A 243 7.93 -20.03 0.17
N GLY A 244 7.92 -19.81 -1.15
CA GLY A 244 7.00 -18.88 -1.81
C GLY A 244 7.57 -17.49 -2.09
N PHE A 245 7.52 -17.10 -3.37
CA PHE A 245 8.12 -15.88 -3.89
C PHE A 245 7.52 -14.60 -3.31
N LEU A 246 8.41 -13.65 -3.04
CA LEU A 246 8.09 -12.25 -2.80
C LEU A 246 7.98 -11.57 -4.18
N THR A 247 6.78 -11.54 -4.75
CA THR A 247 6.45 -10.73 -5.93
C THR A 247 5.83 -9.41 -5.53
#